data_AF-K1YAZ6-F1
#
_entry.id   AF-K1YAZ6-F1
#
_cell.length_a   1.000
_cell.length_b   1.000
_cell.length_c   1.000
_cell.angle_alpha   90.00
_cell.angle_beta   90.00
_cell.angle_gamma   90.00
#
_symmetry.space_group_name_H-M   'P 1'
#
loop_
_entity.id
_entity.type
_entity.pdbx_description
1 polymer ?
#
loop_
_entity_poly.entity_id
_entity_poly.type
_entity_poly.pdbx_seq_one_letter_code
_entity_poly.pdbx_strand_id
1 'polypeptide(L)' 'DLLSLIRNQVVARNDDSTAHAELFRRLLHAGVVDLLLEAKWFELQMLLLRELPDDIDAVTLMRQFLEKHDKTGV' A
#
# COMPACT_ATOMS: atom_id res chain seq x y z
N ASP A 1 -5.31 5.19 -6.27
CA ASP A 1 -5.42 5.66 -4.87
C ASP A 1 -4.51 4.97 -3.87
N LEU A 2 -4.52 3.64 -3.77
CA LEU A 2 -3.67 2.90 -2.81
C LEU A 2 -2.17 3.27 -2.92
N LEU A 3 -1.61 3.26 -4.13
CA LEU A 3 -0.21 3.63 -4.35
C LEU A 3 0.12 5.07 -3.94
N SER A 4 -0.86 5.98 -4.03
CA SER A 4 -0.70 7.37 -3.59
C SER A 4 -0.69 7.48 -2.06
N LEU A 5 -1.54 6.69 -1.38
CA LEU A 5 -1.53 6.56 0.09
C LEU A 5 -0.19 5.99 0.60
N ILE A 6 0.29 4.91 -0.01
CA ILE A 6 1.60 4.32 0.31
C ILE A 6 2.70 5.35 0.08
N ARG A 7 2.66 6.07 -1.05
CA ARG A 7 3.65 7.12 -1.36
C ARG A 7 3.66 8.20 -0.28
N ASN A 8 2.50 8.68 0.14
CA ASN A 8 2.43 9.73 1.16
C ASN A 8 2.98 9.26 2.51
N GLN A 9 2.72 8.01 2.91
CA GLN A 9 3.23 7.45 4.17
C GLN A 9 4.75 7.23 4.12
N VAL A 10 5.26 6.71 3.00
CA VAL A 10 6.67 6.39 2.79
C VAL A 10 7.51 7.67 2.60
N VAL A 11 7.07 8.57 1.71
CA VAL A 11 7.79 9.82 1.37
C VAL A 11 7.74 10.83 2.51
N ALA A 12 6.68 10.86 3.33
CA ALA A 12 6.63 11.77 4.47
C ALA A 12 7.64 11.42 5.59
N ARG A 13 8.22 10.21 5.57
CA ARG A 13 9.04 9.70 6.68
C ARG A 13 10.49 9.44 6.32
N ASN A 14 10.81 9.28 5.04
CA ASN A 14 12.17 9.00 4.60
C ASN A 14 12.49 9.87 3.38
N ASP A 15 13.68 10.47 3.31
CA ASP A 15 14.12 11.30 2.17
C ASP A 15 14.90 10.47 1.13
N ASP A 16 15.03 9.15 1.35
CA ASP A 16 15.73 8.26 0.42
C ASP A 16 14.85 7.87 -0.78
N SER A 17 14.95 8.68 -1.82
CA SER A 17 14.30 8.44 -3.12
C SER A 17 14.61 7.07 -3.75
N THR A 18 15.78 6.47 -3.45
CA THR A 18 16.19 5.18 -4.02
C THR A 18 15.44 4.05 -3.35
N ALA A 19 15.38 4.06 -2.03
CA ALA A 19 14.63 3.08 -1.25
C ALA A 19 13.14 3.08 -1.62
N HIS A 20 12.57 4.26 -1.91
CA HIS A 20 11.19 4.39 -2.38
C HIS A 20 10.98 3.75 -3.75
N ALA A 21 11.86 4.04 -4.70
CA ALA A 21 11.75 3.50 -6.06
C ALA A 21 11.81 1.97 -6.05
N GLU A 22 12.70 1.39 -5.23
CA GLU A 22 12.77 -0.06 -5.07
C GLU A 22 11.52 -0.66 -4.41
N LEU A 23 10.99 -0.01 -3.37
CA LEU A 23 9.75 -0.44 -2.70
C LEU A 23 8.58 -0.48 -3.70
N PHE A 24 8.36 0.60 -4.45
CA PHE A 24 7.30 0.63 -5.47
C PHE A 24 7.51 -0.42 -6.55
N ARG A 25 8.75 -0.65 -6.97
CA ARG A 25 9.07 -1.70 -7.93
C ARG A 25 8.75 -3.09 -7.39
N ARG A 26 9.07 -3.38 -6.13
CA ARG A 26 8.72 -4.66 -5.47
C ARG A 26 7.22 -4.86 -5.38
N LEU A 27 6.47 -3.83 -4.96
CA LEU A 27 5.01 -3.87 -4.87
C LEU A 27 4.36 -4.14 -6.25
N LEU A 28 4.81 -3.45 -7.30
CA LEU A 28 4.32 -3.66 -8.66
C LEU A 28 4.64 -5.07 -9.17
N HIS A 29 5.86 -5.55 -8.95
CA HIS A 29 6.27 -6.90 -9.36
C HIS A 29 5.52 -8.00 -8.59
N ALA A 30 5.11 -7.72 -7.34
CA ALA A 30 4.35 -8.66 -6.52
C ALA A 30 2.85 -8.67 -6.84
N GLY A 31 2.39 -7.94 -7.87
CA GLY A 31 1.00 -8.00 -8.34
C GLY A 31 0.03 -7.16 -7.50
N VAL A 32 0.49 -6.09 -6.85
CA VAL A 32 -0.37 -5.22 -6.01
C VAL A 32 -1.60 -4.68 -6.77
N VAL A 33 -1.48 -4.48 -8.09
CA VAL A 33 -2.57 -4.01 -8.95
C VAL A 33 -3.62 -5.10 -9.14
N ASP A 34 -3.19 -6.33 -9.41
CA ASP A 34 -4.10 -7.46 -9.63
C ASP A 34 -4.89 -7.78 -8.36
N LEU A 35 -4.21 -7.77 -7.20
CA LEU A 35 -4.86 -7.96 -5.90
C LEU A 35 -5.91 -6.87 -5.61
N LEU A 36 -5.64 -5.63 -6.03
CA LEU A 36 -6.57 -4.52 -5.88
C LEU A 36 -7.80 -4.70 -6.78
N LEU A 37 -7.60 -5.05 -8.05
CA LEU A 37 -8.67 -5.23 -9.04
C LEU A 37 -9.57 -6.42 -8.71
N GLU A 38 -8.99 -7.49 -8.16
CA GLU A 38 -9.72 -8.69 -7.74
C GLU A 38 -10.31 -8.57 -6.32
N ALA A 39 -10.17 -7.41 -5.67
CA ALA A 39 -10.61 -7.19 -4.30
C ALA A 39 -10.05 -8.22 -3.29
N LYS A 40 -8.83 -8.72 -3.55
CA LYS A 40 -8.10 -9.66 -2.68
C LYS A 40 -7.44 -8.92 -1.51
N TRP A 41 -8.27 -8.40 -0.61
CA TRP A 41 -7.84 -7.49 0.46
C TRP A 41 -6.92 -8.14 1.48
N PHE A 42 -7.12 -9.42 1.78
CA PHE A 42 -6.29 -10.13 2.74
C PHE A 42 -4.88 -10.36 2.21
N GLU A 43 -4.77 -10.85 0.98
CA GLU A 43 -3.50 -11.05 0.27
C GLU A 43 -2.78 -9.72 0.07
N LEU A 44 -3.52 -8.66 -0.24
CA LEU A 44 -2.99 -7.31 -0.34
C LEU A 44 -2.41 -6.84 1.00
N GLN A 45 -3.11 -7.06 2.12
CA GLN A 45 -2.60 -6.71 3.45
C GLN A 45 -1.33 -7.51 3.80
N MET A 46 -1.30 -8.82 3.49
CA MET A 46 -0.12 -9.65 3.71
C MET A 46 1.08 -9.21 2.88
N LEU A 47 0.85 -8.81 1.63
CA LEU A 47 1.88 -8.25 0.76
C LEU A 47 2.42 -6.93 1.31
N LEU A 48 1.54 -6.05 1.77
CA LEU A 48 1.95 -4.77 2.37
C LEU A 48 2.73 -4.97 3.67
N LEU A 49 2.32 -5.90 4.52
CA LEU A 49 3.07 -6.25 5.75
C LEU A 49 4.48 -6.80 5.46
N ARG A 50 4.67 -7.46 4.32
CA ARG A 50 5.96 -8.03 3.95
C ARG A 50 6.90 -7.01 3.29
N GLU A 51 6.34 -6.13 2.47
CA GLU A 51 7.12 -5.22 1.64
C GLU A 51 7.30 -3.84 2.26
N LEU A 52 6.33 -3.37 3.05
CA LEU A 52 6.45 -2.07 3.72
C LEU A 52 7.48 -2.16 4.86
N PRO A 53 8.20 -1.06 5.14
CA PRO A 53 9.08 -0.99 6.29
C PRO A 53 8.32 -1.17 7.62
N ASP A 54 8.99 -1.73 8.63
CA ASP A 54 8.40 -2.07 9.94
C ASP A 54 7.78 -0.88 10.70
N ASP A 55 8.19 0.35 10.38
CA ASP A 55 7.65 1.58 10.98
C ASP A 55 6.33 2.04 10.34
N ILE A 56 5.89 1.38 9.25
CA ILE A 56 4.62 1.64 8.58
C ILE A 56 3.60 0.58 8.96
N ASP A 57 2.53 1.02 9.63
CA ASP A 57 1.41 0.15 9.96
C ASP A 57 0.54 -0.12 8.71
N ALA A 58 0.85 -1.23 8.04
CA ALA A 58 0.13 -1.73 6.87
C ALA A 58 -1.36 -1.99 7.16
N VAL A 59 -1.71 -2.38 8.40
CA VAL A 59 -3.10 -2.68 8.79
C VAL A 59 -3.89 -1.38 8.88
N THR A 60 -3.34 -0.37 9.54
CA THR A 60 -3.95 0.97 9.61
C THR A 60 -4.08 1.58 8.22
N LEU A 61 -3.08 1.42 7.35
CA LEU A 61 -3.12 1.90 5.96
C LEU A 61 -4.26 1.24 5.16
N MET A 62 -4.36 -0.10 5.25
CA MET A 62 -5.44 -0.84 4.59
C MET A 62 -6.81 -0.45 5.10
N ARG A 63 -6.95 -0.27 6.42
CA ARG A 63 -8.21 0.20 7.01
C ARG A 63 -8.63 1.57 6.49
N GLN A 64 -7.71 2.55 6.47
CA GLN A 64 -8.00 3.89 5.93
C GLN A 64 -8.36 3.85 4.44
N PHE A 65 -7.67 3.00 3.68
CA PHE A 65 -7.97 2.80 2.26
C PHE A 65 -9.38 2.25 2.08
N LEU A 66 -9.73 1.16 2.77
CA LEU A 66 -11.05 0.54 2.69
C LEU A 66 -12.14 1.48 3.18
N GLU A 67 -11.99 2.16 4.32
CA GLU A 67 -12.98 3.11 4.84
C GLU A 67 -13.27 4.28 3.87
N LYS A 68 -12.26 4.73 3.10
CA LYS A 68 -12.43 5.78 2.09
C LYS A 68 -13.20 5.28 0.87
N HIS A 69 -12.99 4.03 0.47
CA HIS A 69 -13.63 3.43 -0.70
C HIS A 69 -15.01 2.80 -0.38
N ASP A 70 -15.23 2.37 0.86
CA ASP A 70 -16.54 1.87 1.32
C ASP A 70 -17.58 3.01 1.38
N LYS A 71 -17.15 4.23 1.73
CA LYS A 71 -18.00 5.43 1.72
C LYS A 71 -18.40 5.93 0.32
N THR A 72 -17.80 5.40 -0.75
CA THR A 72 -18.17 5.76 -2.13
C THR A 72 -19.12 4.75 -2.79
N GLY A 73 -19.60 3.75 -2.02
CA GLY A 73 -20.62 2.80 -2.45
C GLY A 73 -22.07 3.25 -2.26
N VAL A 74 -22.39 4.54 -2.45
CA VAL A 74 -23.77 5.08 -2.51
C VAL A 74 -24.03 5.73 -3.86
#